data_AF-A0A4R6HY43-F1
#
_entry.id   AF-A0A4R6HY43-F1
#
_cell.length_a   1.000
_cell.length_b   1.000
_cell.length_c   1.000
_cell.angle_alpha   90.00
_cell.angle_beta   90.00
_cell.angle_gamma   90.00
#
_symmetry.space_group_name_H-M   'P 1'
#
loop_
_entity.id
_entity.type
_entity.pdbx_description
1 polymer ?
#
loop_
_entity_poly.entity_id
_entity_poly.type
_entity_poly.pdbx_seq_one_letter_code
_entity_poly.pdbx_strand_id
1 'polypeptide(L)' 'MALTRLFPSRILSDRAAAHRAMARAALFADSSAATRLKRYNLHMSKARTLEAAAGKGGAA' A
#
# COMPACT_ATOMS: atom_id res chain seq x y z
N MET A 1 -0.97 -19.98 13.10
CA MET A 1 -1.31 -18.58 13.39
C MET A 1 -0.17 -17.70 12.89
N ALA A 2 -0.40 -16.93 11.83
CA ALA A 2 0.63 -16.08 11.24
C ALA A 2 0.91 -14.90 12.18
N LEU A 3 2.16 -14.75 12.61
CA LEU A 3 2.67 -13.53 13.26
C LEU A 3 2.45 -12.37 12.28
N THR A 4 1.35 -11.65 12.44
CA THR A 4 1.13 -10.32 11.87
C THR A 4 2.23 -9.44 12.44
N ARG A 5 3.36 -9.39 11.72
CA ARG A 5 4.51 -8.58 12.09
C ARG A 5 4.04 -7.13 12.14
N LEU A 6 3.73 -6.68 13.35
CA LEU A 6 3.37 -5.30 13.70
C LEU A 6 4.63 -4.41 13.69
N PHE A 7 5.61 -4.75 12.86
CA PHE A 7 6.83 -4.00 12.67
C PHE A 7 6.73 -3.34 11.29
N PRO A 8 6.77 -2.00 11.21
CA PRO A 8 6.79 -1.34 9.92
C PRO A 8 8.00 -1.84 9.13
N SER A 9 7.75 -2.48 7.99
CA SER A 9 8.82 -3.00 7.15
C SER A 9 9.75 -1.85 6.75
N ARG A 10 11.07 -2.07 6.80
CA ARG A 10 12.05 -1.10 6.28
C ARG A 10 12.24 -1.22 4.77
N ILE A 11 11.77 -2.32 4.18
CA ILE A 11 11.85 -2.61 2.75
C ILE A 11 10.74 -1.86 2.01
N LEU A 12 11.11 -1.07 1.01
CA LEU A 12 10.18 -0.25 0.23
C LEU A 12 9.14 -1.10 -0.52
N SER A 13 9.54 -2.24 -1.06
CA SER A 13 8.66 -3.19 -1.75
C SER A 13 7.56 -3.73 -0.84
N ASP A 14 7.89 -4.08 0.41
CA ASP A 14 6.91 -4.55 1.39
C ASP A 14 5.92 -3.45 1.76
N ARG A 15 6.38 -2.19 1.87
CA ARG A 15 5.49 -1.05 2.11
C ARG A 15 4.55 -0.81 0.93
N ALA A 16 5.05 -0.93 -0.29
CA ALA A 16 4.21 -0.84 -1.49
C ALA A 16 3.14 -1.95 -1.50
N ALA A 17 3.51 -3.18 -1.15
CA ALA A 17 2.57 -4.30 -1.01
C ALA A 17 1.51 -4.04 0.07
N ALA A 18 1.91 -3.49 1.22
CA ALA A 18 0.98 -3.12 2.29
C ALA A 18 -0.03 -2.04 1.82
N HIS A 19 0.42 -1.04 1.06
CA HIS A 19 -0.47 -0.05 0.48
C HIS A 19 -1.45 -0.65 -0.54
N ARG A 20 -1.03 -1.61 -1.36
CA ARG A 20 -1.96 -2.34 -2.25
C ARG A 20 -3.01 -3.13 -1.47
N ALA A 21 -2.61 -3.78 -0.37
CA ALA A 21 -3.55 -4.48 0.50
C ALA A 21 -4.57 -3.51 1.12
N MET A 22 -4.11 -2.37 1.63
CA MET A 22 -4.98 -1.31 2.15
C MET A 22 -5.91 -0.72 1.07
N ALA A 23 -5.42 -0.55 -0.16
CA ALA A 23 -6.24 -0.09 -1.29
C ALA A 23 -7.39 -1.06 -1.56
N ARG A 24 -7.11 -2.37 -1.60
CA ARG A 24 -8.13 -3.41 -1.79
C ARG A 24 -9.13 -3.42 -0.64
N ALA A 25 -8.68 -3.33 0.61
CA ALA A 25 -9.56 -3.25 1.78
C ALA A 25 -10.49 -2.02 1.71
N ALA A 26 -10.01 -0.89 1.19
CA ALA A 26 -10.82 0.32 1.05
C ALA A 26 -12.02 0.14 0.10
N LEU A 27 -11.96 -0.79 -0.87
CA LEU A 27 -13.08 -1.10 -1.76
C LEU A 27 -14.23 -1.83 -1.04
N PHE A 28 -13.94 -2.49 0.07
CA PHE A 28 -14.92 -3.23 0.88
C PHE A 28 -15.36 -2.47 2.15
N ALA A 29 -14.85 -1.26 2.38
CA ALA A 29 -15.20 -0.48 3.57
C ALA A 29 -16.64 0.06 3.50
N ASP A 30 -17.35 0.09 4.63
CA ASP A 30 -18.72 0.62 4.72
C ASP A 30 -18.73 2.17 4.72
N SER A 31 -18.43 2.75 3.57
CA SER A 31 -18.44 4.20 3.32
C SER A 31 -18.91 4.44 1.89
N SER A 32 -19.25 5.69 1.54
CA SER A 32 -19.76 6.01 0.20
C SER A 32 -18.81 5.55 -0.92
N ALA A 33 -19.36 5.27 -2.10
CA ALA A 33 -18.57 4.85 -3.26
C ALA A 33 -17.45 5.85 -3.62
N ALA A 34 -17.75 7.15 -3.56
CA ALA A 34 -16.77 8.21 -3.77
C ALA A 34 -15.65 8.18 -2.72
N THR A 35 -16.00 7.97 -1.45
CA THR A 35 -15.02 7.84 -0.36
C THR A 35 -14.10 6.63 -0.56
N ARG A 36 -14.67 5.47 -0.92
CA ARG A 36 -13.90 4.24 -1.19
C ARG A 36 -12.92 4.45 -2.35
N LEU A 37 -13.38 5.03 -3.46
CA LEU A 37 -12.54 5.31 -4.63
C LEU A 37 -11.40 6.28 -4.29
N LYS A 38 -11.68 7.34 -3.53
CA LYS A 38 -10.65 8.28 -3.06
C LYS A 38 -9.58 7.57 -2.21
N ARG A 39 -9.99 6.71 -1.27
CA ARG A 39 -9.06 5.96 -0.40
C ARG A 39 -8.24 4.94 -1.19
N TYR A 40 -8.87 4.23 -2.12
CA TYR A 40 -8.18 3.33 -3.05
C TYR A 40 -7.08 4.07 -3.83
N ASN A 41 -7.44 5.20 -4.46
CA ASN A 41 -6.50 6.00 -5.25
C ASN A 41 -5.34 6.55 -4.40
N LEU A 42 -5.63 7.00 -3.17
CA LEU A 42 -4.60 7.45 -2.22
C LEU A 42 -3.57 6.35 -1.93
N HIS A 43 -4.04 5.13 -1.64
CA HIS A 43 -3.16 4.01 -1.35
C HIS A 43 -2.39 3.54 -2.59
N MET A 44 -3.02 3.48 -3.76
CA MET A 44 -2.36 3.13 -5.02
C MET A 44 -1.29 4.15 -5.42
N SER A 45 -1.54 5.45 -5.21
CA SER A 45 -0.55 6.50 -5.45
C SER A 45 0.70 6.29 -4.59
N LYS A 46 0.52 6.07 -3.29
CA LYS A 46 1.64 5.77 -2.37
C LYS A 46 2.40 4.50 -2.76
N ALA A 47 1.70 3.43 -3.14
CA ALA A 47 2.33 2.20 -3.60
C ALA A 47 3.22 2.45 -4.82
N ARG A 48 2.71 3.14 -5.84
CA ARG A 48 3.47 3.47 -7.06
C ARG A 48 4.70 4.33 -6.77
N THR A 49 4.58 5.33 -5.89
CA THR A 49 5.73 6.15 -5.47
C THR A 49 6.81 5.31 -4.80
N LEU A 50 6.41 4.39 -3.91
CA LEU A 50 7.36 3.51 -3.21
C LEU A 50 8.02 2.50 -4.16
N GLU A 51 7.30 1.98 -5.15
CA GLU A 51 7.87 1.10 -6.18
C GLU A 51 8.85 1.84 -7.08
N ALA A 52 8.50 3.05 -7.49
CA ALA A 52 9.41 3.90 -8.25
C ALA A 52 10.69 4.24 -7.46
N ALA A 53 10.58 4.42 -6.13
CA ALA A 53 11.73 4.61 -5.25
C ALA A 53 12.54 3.31 -5.05
N ALA A 54 11.89 2.16 -4.91
CA ALA A 54 12.54 0.86 -4.77
C ALA A 54 13.34 0.48 -6.04
N GLY A 55 12.76 0.72 -7.22
CA GLY A 55 13.43 0.49 -8.50
C GLY A 55 14.61 1.43 -8.75
N LYS A 56 14.64 2.61 -8.11
CA LYS A 56 15.78 3.55 -8.16
C LYS A 56 16.88 3.21 -7.14
N GLY A 57 16.58 2.45 -6.09
CA GLY A 57 17.52 2.11 -5.00
C GLY A 57 18.00 0.66 -4.98
N GLY A 58 17.54 -0.19 -5.90
CA GLY A 58 17.94 -1.60 -6.03
C GLY A 58 19.07 -1.87 -7.05
N ALA A 59 19.66 -0.82 -7.62
CA ALA A 59 20.81 -0.88 -8.52
C ALA A 59 21.96 -0.05 -7.91
N ALA A 60 22.53 -0.53 -6.81
CA ALA A 60 23.77 -0.04 -6.23
C ALA A 60 24.43 -1.20 -5.48
#